data_AF-A0A3M0ZM38-F1
#
_entry.id   AF-A0A3M0ZM38-F1
#
_cell.length_a   1.000
_cell.length_b   1.000
_cell.length_c   1.000
_cell.angle_alpha   90.00
_cell.angle_beta   90.00
_cell.angle_gamma   90.00
#
_symmetry.space_group_name_H-M   'P 1'
#
loop_
_entity.id
_entity.type
_entity.pdbx_description
1 polymer ?
#
loop_
_entity_poly.entity_id
_entity_poly.type
_entity_poly.pdbx_seq_one_letter_code
_entity_poly.pdbx_strand_id
1 'polypeptide(L)'
;MAKDIPSEEHDIFRDPLLTQSSKEDPLVRFVLKWWQHILVAVVVVFAGWYMYSRYTETQLAGLRRSADLFYGVRNSLSDLQRLRGEFEAKQGKDKKGRQETQKKIKEKYDELRHKLEALSDRKYPYDRFAQLYKGLMLLSVDGVIKEEGDISPKEQGIKELTSLYGSLSVAKDKAGAFISEAARLAVAKAMLDRKESRQKGRKELLLLAKNSRYVLVPAALALARSSNTDSERSESLNVLQQIDKSHPEQHDLIKDELKHLSAVVEN
;
A
#
# COMPACT_ATOMS: atom_id res chain seq x y z
N MET A 1 10.60 -51.49 -68.14
CA MET A 1 10.94 -50.13 -68.62
C MET A 1 9.81 -49.20 -68.22
N ALA A 2 9.94 -48.55 -67.07
CA ALA A 2 9.05 -47.46 -66.66
C ALA A 2 9.51 -46.21 -67.40
N LYS A 3 8.59 -45.52 -68.08
CA LYS A 3 8.84 -44.19 -68.67
C LYS A 3 8.53 -43.16 -67.59
N ASP A 4 9.55 -42.42 -67.18
CA ASP A 4 9.42 -41.23 -66.35
C ASP A 4 8.52 -40.19 -67.06
N ILE A 5 7.47 -39.76 -66.37
CA ILE A 5 6.63 -38.63 -66.79
C ILE A 5 7.27 -37.38 -66.15
N PRO A 6 7.73 -36.39 -66.93
CA PRO A 6 8.27 -35.17 -66.36
C PRO A 6 7.12 -34.38 -65.70
N SER A 7 7.19 -34.21 -64.39
CA SER A 7 6.35 -33.25 -63.68
C SER A 7 6.84 -31.85 -64.02
N GLU A 8 6.25 -31.21 -65.02
CA GLU A 8 6.35 -29.77 -65.17
C GLU A 8 5.75 -29.13 -63.91
N GLU A 9 6.61 -28.58 -63.05
CA GLU A 9 6.18 -27.66 -62.00
C GLU A 9 5.44 -26.50 -62.66
N HIS A 10 4.11 -26.56 -62.66
CA HIS A 10 3.26 -25.40 -62.94
C HIS A 10 3.50 -24.39 -61.82
N ASP A 11 4.49 -23.53 -62.03
CA ASP A 11 4.72 -22.34 -61.22
C ASP A 11 3.57 -21.37 -61.49
N ILE A 12 2.49 -21.54 -60.73
CA ILE A 12 1.22 -20.79 -60.79
C ILE A 12 1.44 -19.26 -60.72
N PHE A 13 2.63 -18.81 -60.29
CA PHE A 13 3.02 -17.41 -60.24
C PHE A 13 3.58 -16.86 -61.55
N ARG A 14 3.80 -17.70 -62.58
CA ARG A 14 4.35 -17.31 -63.89
C ARG A 14 3.35 -17.37 -65.05
N ASP A 15 2.09 -17.69 -64.79
CA ASP A 15 1.06 -17.69 -65.83
C ASP A 15 0.81 -16.26 -66.36
N PRO A 16 1.04 -15.98 -67.66
CA PRO A 16 0.84 -14.66 -68.27
C PRO A 16 -0.61 -14.16 -68.18
N LEU A 17 -1.60 -15.06 -68.07
CA LEU A 17 -3.01 -14.70 -67.94
C LEU A 17 -3.34 -14.12 -66.56
N LEU A 18 -2.73 -14.65 -65.50
CA LEU A 18 -2.88 -14.11 -64.14
C LEU A 18 -2.21 -12.74 -64.00
N THR A 19 -1.11 -12.50 -64.72
CA THR A 19 -0.41 -11.20 -64.70
C THR A 19 -1.12 -10.11 -65.51
N GLN A 20 -1.89 -10.45 -66.54
CA GLN A 20 -2.75 -9.48 -67.24
C GLN A 20 -4.01 -9.13 -66.44
N SER A 21 -4.71 -10.13 -65.88
CA SER A 21 -5.91 -9.88 -65.05
C SER A 21 -5.59 -9.05 -63.79
N SER A 22 -4.42 -9.26 -63.18
CA SER A 22 -3.97 -8.48 -62.01
C SER A 22 -3.71 -7.00 -62.32
N LYS A 23 -3.37 -6.66 -63.57
CA LYS A 23 -3.12 -5.27 -63.99
C LYS A 23 -4.39 -4.47 -64.26
N GLU A 24 -5.55 -5.09 -64.35
CA GLU A 24 -6.83 -4.40 -64.60
C GLU A 24 -7.64 -4.18 -63.31
N ASP A 25 -7.27 -4.83 -62.20
CA ASP A 25 -7.95 -4.63 -60.92
C ASP A 25 -7.66 -3.22 -60.36
N PRO A 26 -8.70 -2.39 -60.15
CA PRO A 26 -8.55 -1.04 -59.59
C PRO A 26 -7.89 -1.05 -58.19
N LEU A 27 -8.05 -2.11 -57.40
CA LEU A 27 -7.40 -2.25 -56.10
C LEU A 27 -5.90 -2.49 -56.25
N VAL A 28 -5.48 -3.35 -57.18
CA VAL A 28 -4.06 -3.64 -57.42
C VAL A 28 -3.34 -2.40 -57.95
N ARG A 29 -3.98 -1.63 -58.86
CA ARG A 29 -3.44 -0.34 -59.33
C ARG A 29 -3.32 0.68 -58.20
N PHE A 30 -4.30 0.75 -57.29
CA PHE A 30 -4.25 1.65 -56.15
C PHE A 30 -3.10 1.26 -55.20
N VAL A 31 -2.99 -0.02 -54.84
CA VAL A 31 -1.91 -0.53 -54.00
C VAL A 31 -0.56 -0.29 -54.65
N LEU A 32 -0.37 -0.61 -55.93
CA LEU A 32 0.89 -0.36 -56.65
C LEU A 32 1.21 1.13 -56.82
N LYS A 33 0.22 2.01 -56.89
CA LYS A 33 0.46 3.46 -56.97
C LYS A 33 0.87 4.03 -55.61
N TRP A 34 0.32 3.50 -54.52
CA TRP A 34 0.48 4.03 -53.17
C TRP A 34 1.30 3.14 -52.22
N TRP A 35 1.95 2.08 -52.72
CA TRP A 35 2.58 1.05 -51.89
C TRP A 35 3.58 1.62 -50.89
N GLN A 36 4.36 2.64 -51.28
CA GLN A 36 5.31 3.31 -50.38
C GLN A 36 4.61 4.00 -49.21
N HIS A 37 3.48 4.67 -49.46
CA HIS A 37 2.71 5.37 -48.44
C HIS A 37 2.00 4.37 -47.51
N ILE A 38 1.48 3.29 -48.08
CA ILE A 38 0.89 2.17 -47.32
C ILE A 38 1.96 1.55 -46.42
N LEU A 39 3.16 1.29 -46.93
CA LEU A 39 4.27 0.73 -46.15
C LEU A 39 4.68 1.67 -45.00
N VAL A 40 4.81 2.98 -45.26
CA VAL A 40 5.10 3.97 -44.21
C VAL A 40 3.99 3.97 -43.15
N ALA A 41 2.72 3.94 -43.55
CA ALA A 41 1.59 3.89 -42.62
C ALA A 41 1.64 2.61 -41.75
N VAL A 42 1.93 1.45 -42.35
CA VAL A 42 2.11 0.19 -41.61
C VAL A 42 3.26 0.27 -40.61
N VAL A 43 4.40 0.83 -41.02
CA VAL A 43 5.56 1.00 -40.13
C VAL A 43 5.24 1.93 -38.97
N VAL A 44 4.55 3.06 -39.21
CA VAL A 44 4.15 4.00 -38.15
C VAL A 44 3.17 3.35 -37.17
N VAL A 45 2.17 2.64 -37.67
CA VAL A 45 1.20 1.91 -36.82
C VAL A 45 1.92 0.85 -35.99
N PHE A 46 2.82 0.07 -36.60
CA PHE A 46 3.56 -0.96 -35.91
C PHE A 46 4.52 -0.38 -34.86
N ALA A 47 5.23 0.71 -35.19
CA ALA A 47 6.09 1.42 -34.25
C ALA A 47 5.28 2.01 -33.07
N GLY A 48 4.12 2.60 -33.34
CA GLY A 48 3.21 3.11 -32.32
C GLY A 48 2.69 2.00 -31.40
N TRP A 49 2.24 0.88 -31.98
CA TRP A 49 1.79 -0.30 -31.24
C TRP A 49 2.93 -0.92 -30.41
N TYR A 50 4.14 -1.02 -30.95
CA TYR A 50 5.31 -1.52 -30.24
C TYR A 50 5.70 -0.61 -29.07
N MET A 51 5.75 0.71 -29.28
CA MET A 51 6.03 1.68 -28.21
C MET A 51 4.96 1.63 -27.12
N TYR A 52 3.68 1.54 -27.49
CA TYR A 52 2.58 1.40 -26.55
C TYR A 52 2.66 0.09 -25.75
N SER A 53 2.90 -1.03 -26.43
CA SER A 53 3.04 -2.34 -25.77
C SER A 53 4.21 -2.35 -24.79
N ARG A 54 5.39 -1.85 -25.20
CA ARG A 54 6.55 -1.69 -24.30
C ARG A 54 6.27 -0.74 -23.13
N TYR A 55 5.55 0.35 -23.35
CA TYR A 55 5.13 1.25 -22.29
C TYR A 55 4.21 0.57 -21.28
N THR A 56 3.21 -0.19 -21.74
CA THR A 56 2.31 -0.92 -20.83
C THR A 56 3.02 -2.06 -20.09
N GLU A 57 3.91 -2.81 -20.74
CA GLU A 57 4.75 -3.83 -20.10
C GLU A 57 5.64 -3.23 -19.00
N THR A 58 6.29 -2.09 -19.26
CA THR A 58 7.13 -1.41 -18.27
C THR A 58 6.33 -0.84 -17.12
N GLN A 59 5.12 -0.32 -17.37
CA GLN A 59 4.20 0.07 -16.30
C GLN A 59 3.75 -1.12 -15.45
N LEU A 60 3.36 -2.22 -16.07
CA LEU A 60 2.93 -3.44 -15.36
C LEU A 60 4.09 -4.06 -14.55
N ALA A 61 5.29 -4.13 -15.13
CA ALA A 61 6.49 -4.58 -14.42
C ALA A 61 6.84 -3.64 -13.25
N GLY A 62 6.68 -2.33 -13.44
CA GLY A 62 6.79 -1.33 -12.39
C GLY A 62 5.81 -1.59 -11.24
N LEU A 63 4.52 -1.77 -11.55
CA LEU A 63 3.48 -2.07 -10.57
C LEU A 63 3.73 -3.35 -9.80
N ARG A 64 4.11 -4.44 -10.48
CA ARG A 64 4.46 -5.73 -9.83
C ARG A 64 5.60 -5.54 -8.83
N ARG A 65 6.71 -4.91 -9.26
CA ARG A 65 7.84 -4.63 -8.36
C ARG A 65 7.43 -3.74 -7.17
N SER A 66 6.51 -2.79 -7.36
CA SER A 66 6.01 -1.94 -6.25
C SER A 66 5.17 -2.76 -5.27
N ALA A 67 4.34 -3.67 -5.78
CA ALA A 67 3.55 -4.58 -4.97
C ALA A 67 4.44 -5.54 -4.16
N ASP A 68 5.48 -6.10 -4.78
CA ASP A 68 6.46 -6.97 -4.10
C ASP A 68 7.20 -6.21 -2.99
N LEU A 69 7.64 -4.97 -3.28
CA LEU A 69 8.25 -4.10 -2.27
C LEU A 69 7.28 -3.78 -1.14
N PHE A 70 6.01 -3.48 -1.45
CA PHE A 70 4.99 -3.20 -0.44
C PHE A 70 4.73 -4.42 0.45
N TYR A 71 4.64 -5.61 -0.13
CA TYR A 71 4.53 -6.86 0.61
C TYR A 71 5.76 -7.08 1.52
N GLY A 72 6.96 -6.82 0.99
CA GLY A 72 8.20 -6.85 1.75
C GLY A 72 8.22 -5.86 2.93
N VAL A 73 7.77 -4.62 2.73
CA VAL A 73 7.65 -3.59 3.77
C VAL A 73 6.67 -4.02 4.85
N ARG A 74 5.49 -4.54 4.48
CA ARG A 74 4.48 -5.03 5.43
C ARG A 74 5.01 -6.17 6.29
N ASN A 75 5.67 -7.17 5.69
CA ASN A 75 6.21 -8.30 6.42
C ASN A 75 7.33 -7.86 7.37
N SER A 76 8.25 -7.02 6.90
CA SER A 76 9.32 -6.46 7.72
C SER A 76 8.79 -5.65 8.91
N LEU A 77 7.69 -4.89 8.74
CA LEU A 77 7.05 -4.18 9.86
C LEU A 77 6.43 -5.15 10.87
N SER A 78 5.75 -6.21 10.40
CA SER A 78 5.20 -7.25 11.27
C SER A 78 6.28 -7.96 12.08
N ASP A 79 7.43 -8.24 11.45
CA ASP A 79 8.58 -8.83 12.12
C ASP A 79 9.17 -7.89 13.17
N LEU A 80 9.27 -6.59 12.89
CA LEU A 80 9.69 -5.59 13.88
C LEU A 80 8.75 -5.55 15.09
N GLN A 81 7.44 -5.58 14.86
CA GLN A 81 6.46 -5.62 15.94
C GLN A 81 6.60 -6.88 16.81
N ARG A 82 6.80 -8.05 16.17
CA ARG A 82 7.04 -9.31 16.88
C ARG A 82 8.32 -9.25 17.71
N LEU A 83 9.43 -8.83 17.10
CA LEU A 83 10.72 -8.71 17.80
C LEU A 83 10.66 -7.71 18.96
N ARG A 84 9.91 -6.61 18.81
CA ARG A 84 9.66 -5.66 19.90
C ARG A 84 8.94 -6.35 21.06
N GLY A 85 7.89 -7.14 20.79
CA GLY A 85 7.21 -7.93 21.81
C GLY A 85 8.14 -8.91 22.53
N GLU A 86 9.03 -9.58 21.79
CA GLU A 86 10.06 -10.45 22.39
C GLU A 86 11.06 -9.66 23.26
N PHE A 87 11.46 -8.46 22.83
CA PHE A 87 12.35 -7.59 23.59
C PHE A 87 11.71 -7.12 24.90
N GLU A 88 10.43 -6.72 24.86
CA GLU A 88 9.64 -6.33 26.03
C GLU A 88 9.45 -7.52 26.99
N ALA A 89 9.16 -8.72 26.48
CA ALA A 89 9.02 -9.94 27.29
C ALA A 89 10.33 -10.36 28.00
N LYS A 90 11.49 -10.06 27.40
CA LYS A 90 12.82 -10.34 27.98
C LYS A 90 13.31 -9.26 28.94
N GLN A 91 12.57 -8.14 29.08
CA GLN A 91 12.96 -7.02 29.94
C GLN A 91 13.02 -7.50 31.41
N GLY A 92 14.24 -7.55 31.97
CA GLY A 92 14.49 -7.92 33.37
C GLY A 92 14.96 -9.35 33.64
N LYS A 93 14.95 -10.26 32.65
CA LYS A 93 15.29 -11.70 32.87
C LYS A 93 16.58 -12.17 32.19
N ASP A 94 16.96 -11.60 31.04
CA ASP A 94 18.14 -12.05 30.29
C ASP A 94 18.80 -10.88 29.52
N LYS A 95 19.97 -10.44 30.00
CA LYS A 95 20.73 -9.34 29.37
C LYS A 95 21.28 -9.73 27.99
N LYS A 96 21.71 -10.98 27.80
CA LYS A 96 22.31 -11.43 26.52
C LYS A 96 21.23 -11.58 25.45
N GLY A 97 20.11 -12.24 25.77
CA GLY A 97 18.98 -12.37 24.86
C GLY A 97 18.36 -11.02 24.49
N ARG A 98 18.40 -10.03 25.39
CA ARG A 98 17.96 -8.65 25.10
C ARG A 98 18.86 -7.95 24.08
N GLN A 99 20.18 -8.04 24.25
CA GLN A 99 21.14 -7.45 23.29
C GLN A 99 21.02 -8.09 21.91
N GLU A 100 20.86 -9.41 21.85
CA GLU A 100 20.65 -10.12 20.58
C GLU A 100 19.35 -9.68 19.90
N THR A 101 18.25 -9.59 20.65
CA THR A 101 16.96 -9.13 20.11
C THR A 101 17.04 -7.68 19.64
N GLN A 102 17.73 -6.81 20.38
CA GLN A 102 17.99 -5.42 19.98
C GLN A 102 18.79 -5.33 18.68
N LYS A 103 19.81 -6.18 18.50
CA LYS A 103 20.58 -6.26 17.26
C LYS A 103 19.70 -6.66 16.08
N LYS A 104 18.86 -7.70 16.24
CA LYS A 104 17.90 -8.13 15.22
C LYS A 104 16.90 -7.03 14.86
N ILE A 105 16.42 -6.27 15.86
CA ILE A 105 15.54 -5.11 15.64
C ILE A 105 16.25 -4.04 14.82
N LYS A 106 17.51 -3.72 15.15
CA LYS A 106 18.31 -2.75 14.37
C LYS A 106 18.54 -3.21 12.93
N GLU A 107 18.95 -4.45 12.73
CA GLU A 107 19.14 -5.03 11.38
C GLU A 107 17.85 -4.97 10.55
N LYS A 108 16.71 -5.31 11.17
CA LYS A 108 15.39 -5.23 10.49
C LYS A 108 14.92 -3.81 10.25
N TYR A 109 15.25 -2.88 11.14
CA TYR A 109 14.97 -1.46 10.97
C TYR A 109 15.72 -0.89 9.76
N ASP A 110 17.02 -1.18 9.66
CA ASP A 110 17.85 -0.74 8.53
C ASP A 110 17.36 -1.35 7.20
N GLU A 111 17.02 -2.66 7.21
CA GLU A 111 16.42 -3.32 6.04
C GLU A 111 15.10 -2.65 5.61
N LEU A 112 14.21 -2.37 6.57
CA LEU A 112 12.93 -1.74 6.29
C LEU A 112 13.10 -0.31 5.78
N ARG A 113 14.04 0.45 6.35
CA ARG A 113 14.36 1.80 5.90
C ARG A 113 14.76 1.83 4.42
N HIS A 114 15.65 0.94 3.99
CA HIS A 114 16.05 0.85 2.58
C HIS A 114 14.90 0.45 1.65
N LYS A 115 14.03 -0.48 2.07
CA LYS A 115 12.83 -0.83 1.29
C LYS A 115 11.86 0.34 1.17
N LEU A 116 11.73 1.16 2.21
CA LEU A 116 10.89 2.34 2.22
C LEU A 116 11.43 3.45 1.33
N GLU A 117 12.75 3.68 1.32
CA GLU A 117 13.40 4.60 0.38
C GLU A 117 13.14 4.17 -1.07
N ALA A 118 13.33 2.89 -1.38
CA ALA A 118 13.05 2.33 -2.71
C ALA A 118 11.55 2.39 -3.11
N LEU A 119 10.65 2.44 -2.12
CA LEU A 119 9.21 2.60 -2.36
C LEU A 119 8.82 4.06 -2.53
N SER A 120 9.49 4.99 -1.84
CA SER A 120 9.25 6.44 -1.99
C SER A 120 9.70 7.00 -3.33
N ASP A 121 10.67 6.36 -3.99
CA ASP A 121 11.12 6.72 -5.34
C ASP A 121 10.10 6.36 -6.44
N ARG A 122 8.96 5.78 -6.08
CA ARG A 122 7.93 5.32 -7.03
C ARG A 122 6.75 6.26 -7.11
N LYS A 123 6.07 6.23 -8.27
CA LYS A 123 4.88 7.05 -8.53
C LYS A 123 3.73 6.71 -7.58
N TYR A 124 2.85 7.70 -7.41
CA TYR A 124 1.56 7.62 -6.72
C TYR A 124 0.82 6.28 -6.94
N PRO A 125 0.22 5.66 -5.90
CA PRO A 125 0.07 6.12 -4.50
C PRO A 125 1.14 5.59 -3.53
N TYR A 126 2.15 4.87 -4.04
CA TYR A 126 3.10 4.12 -3.20
C TYR A 126 3.99 5.02 -2.33
N ASP A 127 4.27 6.23 -2.79
CA ASP A 127 4.99 7.27 -2.06
C ASP A 127 4.28 7.62 -0.73
N ARG A 128 2.96 7.83 -0.76
CA ARG A 128 2.17 8.18 0.42
C ARG A 128 2.12 7.01 1.41
N PHE A 129 2.00 5.79 0.90
CA PHE A 129 2.08 4.60 1.75
C PHE A 129 3.48 4.45 2.37
N ALA A 130 4.55 4.66 1.60
CA ALA A 130 5.92 4.61 2.12
C ALA A 130 6.10 5.59 3.29
N GLN A 131 5.57 6.81 3.17
CA GLN A 131 5.60 7.80 4.27
C GLN A 131 4.80 7.33 5.50
N LEU A 132 3.62 6.75 5.31
CA LEU A 132 2.84 6.15 6.41
C LEU A 132 3.64 5.06 7.12
N TYR A 133 4.20 4.11 6.37
CA TYR A 133 4.98 3.00 6.93
C TYR A 133 6.28 3.48 7.59
N LYS A 134 6.92 4.53 7.06
CA LYS A 134 8.08 5.18 7.71
C LYS A 134 7.72 5.70 9.08
N GLY A 135 6.60 6.42 9.21
CA GLY A 135 6.11 6.90 10.50
C GLY A 135 5.78 5.77 11.47
N LEU A 136 5.10 4.72 11.00
CA LEU A 136 4.77 3.54 11.82
C LEU A 136 6.02 2.76 12.27
N MET A 137 7.01 2.62 11.40
CA MET A 137 8.30 2.01 11.73
C MET A 137 8.98 2.75 12.87
N LEU A 138 9.07 4.08 12.79
CA LEU A 138 9.66 4.93 13.82
C LEU A 138 8.94 4.80 15.17
N LEU A 139 7.60 4.75 15.16
CA LEU A 139 6.81 4.47 16.37
C LEU A 139 7.05 3.06 16.95
N SER A 140 7.36 2.08 16.09
CA SER A 140 7.54 0.68 16.50
C SER A 140 8.87 0.41 17.22
N VAL A 141 9.92 1.19 16.92
CA VAL A 141 11.27 0.98 17.48
C VAL A 141 11.60 1.85 18.68
N ASP A 142 10.63 2.65 19.14
CA ASP A 142 10.77 3.53 20.30
C ASP A 142 11.25 2.77 21.56
N GLY A 143 12.20 3.36 22.28
CA GLY A 143 12.78 2.76 23.49
C GLY A 143 13.67 1.52 23.25
N VAL A 144 13.75 1.00 22.02
CA VAL A 144 14.60 -0.14 21.65
C VAL A 144 15.86 0.32 20.92
N ILE A 145 15.68 1.16 19.89
CA ILE A 145 16.79 1.78 19.18
C ILE A 145 16.99 3.18 19.75
N LYS A 146 18.21 3.48 20.17
CA LYS A 146 18.63 4.85 20.44
C LYS A 146 19.26 5.37 19.16
N GLU A 147 18.61 6.31 18.48
CA GLU A 147 19.27 7.05 17.41
C GLU A 147 20.19 8.11 18.03
N GLU A 148 21.29 8.40 17.34
CA GLU A 148 22.19 9.50 17.71
C GLU A 148 21.53 10.81 17.30
N GLY A 149 20.86 11.47 18.25
CA GLY A 149 20.19 12.74 18.05
C GLY A 149 19.32 13.16 19.23
N ASP A 150 18.91 14.42 19.25
CA ASP A 150 18.10 14.99 20.33
C ASP A 150 16.63 14.53 20.31
N ILE A 151 16.16 13.98 19.18
CA ILE A 151 14.75 13.62 18.97
C ILE A 151 14.61 12.10 19.03
N SER A 152 13.70 11.61 19.89
CA SER A 152 13.40 10.18 19.96
C SER A 152 12.75 9.67 18.67
N PRO A 153 12.94 8.38 18.29
CA PRO A 153 12.26 7.80 17.13
C PRO A 153 10.75 8.00 17.15
N LYS A 154 10.13 7.91 18.34
CA LYS A 154 8.70 8.18 18.50
C LYS A 154 8.30 9.61 18.17
N GLU A 155 9.06 10.61 18.60
CA GLU A 155 8.77 12.01 18.29
C GLU A 155 8.92 12.29 16.80
N GLN A 156 9.95 11.73 16.18
CA GLN A 156 10.11 11.81 14.74
C GLN A 156 8.95 11.13 14.01
N GLY A 157 8.52 9.95 14.45
CA GLY A 157 7.37 9.23 13.89
C GLY A 157 6.07 10.03 14.00
N ILE A 158 5.82 10.66 15.16
CA ILE A 158 4.66 11.55 15.35
C ILE A 158 4.73 12.74 14.39
N LYS A 159 5.90 13.37 14.25
CA LYS A 159 6.09 14.52 13.36
C LYS A 159 5.84 14.16 11.89
N GLU A 160 6.44 13.06 11.43
CA GLU A 160 6.28 12.55 10.06
C GLU A 160 4.81 12.26 9.73
N LEU A 161 4.11 11.53 10.62
CA LEU A 161 2.69 11.22 10.43
C LEU A 161 1.80 12.45 10.51
N THR A 162 2.14 13.43 11.36
CA THR A 162 1.40 14.69 11.48
C THR A 162 1.49 15.51 10.20
N SER A 163 2.70 15.61 9.64
CA SER A 163 2.93 16.24 8.33
C SER A 163 2.14 15.53 7.23
N LEU A 164 2.17 14.19 7.22
CA LEU A 164 1.46 13.38 6.24
C LEU A 164 -0.04 13.63 6.25
N TYR A 165 -0.74 13.46 7.39
CA TYR A 165 -2.19 13.67 7.40
C TYR A 165 -2.58 15.15 7.20
N GLY A 166 -1.73 16.09 7.64
CA GLY A 166 -1.91 17.51 7.35
C GLY A 166 -1.94 17.78 5.84
N SER A 167 -0.97 17.25 5.11
CA SER A 167 -0.88 17.37 3.65
C SER A 167 -2.02 16.67 2.90
N LEU A 168 -2.54 15.58 3.46
CA LEU A 168 -3.59 14.76 2.86
C LEU A 168 -5.01 15.13 3.28
N SER A 169 -5.18 16.08 4.23
CA SER A 169 -6.49 16.54 4.69
C SER A 169 -7.36 17.15 3.59
N VAL A 170 -6.74 17.61 2.49
CA VAL A 170 -7.42 18.19 1.31
C VAL A 170 -7.53 17.19 0.16
N ALA A 171 -7.00 15.97 0.31
CA ALA A 171 -7.02 14.97 -0.75
C ALA A 171 -8.45 14.50 -1.03
N LYS A 172 -8.91 14.65 -2.28
CA LYS A 172 -10.25 14.22 -2.72
C LYS A 172 -10.33 12.72 -3.05
N ASP A 173 -9.19 12.05 -3.16
CA ASP A 173 -9.11 10.65 -3.54
C ASP A 173 -9.27 9.72 -2.32
N LYS A 174 -9.86 8.53 -2.53
CA LYS A 174 -10.15 7.57 -1.47
C LYS A 174 -8.90 7.08 -0.73
N ALA A 175 -7.78 6.92 -1.45
CA ALA A 175 -6.54 6.40 -0.87
C ALA A 175 -5.89 7.45 0.04
N GLY A 176 -5.84 8.71 -0.37
CA GLY A 176 -5.40 9.84 0.44
C GLY A 176 -6.24 10.00 1.71
N ALA A 177 -7.57 9.89 1.60
CA ALA A 177 -8.45 9.92 2.76
C ALA A 177 -8.17 8.77 3.74
N PHE A 178 -8.00 7.54 3.25
CA PHE A 178 -7.60 6.39 4.07
C PHE A 178 -6.26 6.60 4.77
N ILE A 179 -5.23 7.01 4.03
CA ILE A 179 -3.88 7.22 4.57
C ILE A 179 -3.88 8.34 5.62
N SER A 180 -4.60 9.42 5.37
CA SER A 180 -4.77 10.53 6.32
C SER A 180 -5.40 10.06 7.63
N GLU A 181 -6.51 9.32 7.54
CA GLU A 181 -7.19 8.76 8.71
C GLU A 181 -6.32 7.76 9.47
N ALA A 182 -5.58 6.89 8.76
CA ALA A 182 -4.67 5.92 9.36
C ALA A 182 -3.49 6.58 10.07
N ALA A 183 -2.89 7.61 9.46
CA ALA A 183 -1.83 8.40 10.08
C ALA A 183 -2.32 9.12 11.33
N ARG A 184 -3.52 9.73 11.28
CA ARG A 184 -4.14 10.38 12.43
C ARG A 184 -4.45 9.40 13.56
N LEU A 185 -4.93 8.19 13.25
CA LEU A 185 -5.12 7.11 14.23
C LEU A 185 -3.80 6.75 14.92
N ALA A 186 -2.73 6.55 14.16
CA ALA A 186 -1.42 6.18 14.70
C ALA A 186 -0.85 7.27 15.62
N VAL A 187 -0.96 8.54 15.23
CA VAL A 187 -0.56 9.69 16.06
C VAL A 187 -1.39 9.74 17.35
N ALA A 188 -2.70 9.61 17.26
CA ALA A 188 -3.60 9.65 18.41
C ALA A 188 -3.26 8.53 19.42
N LYS A 189 -2.99 7.31 18.94
CA LYS A 189 -2.52 6.20 19.78
C LYS A 189 -1.18 6.50 20.43
N ALA A 190 -0.21 7.04 19.68
CA ALA A 190 1.12 7.35 20.21
C ALA A 190 1.07 8.42 21.34
N MET A 191 0.09 9.34 21.27
CA MET A 191 -0.16 10.35 22.30
C MET A 191 -0.74 9.76 23.60
N LEU A 192 -1.43 8.62 23.56
CA LEU A 192 -2.00 8.01 24.77
C LEU A 192 -0.95 7.58 25.80
N ASP A 193 0.26 7.28 25.34
CA ASP A 193 1.35 6.79 26.20
C ASP A 193 1.97 7.91 27.06
N ARG A 194 1.72 9.19 26.75
CA ARG A 194 2.29 10.33 27.50
C ARG A 194 1.18 11.02 28.29
N LYS A 195 1.38 11.21 29.60
CA LYS A 195 0.38 11.86 30.48
C LYS A 195 -0.06 13.23 29.94
N GLU A 196 0.88 14.03 29.45
CA GLU A 196 0.65 15.40 28.96
C GLU A 196 -0.17 15.47 27.66
N SER A 197 -0.07 14.46 26.79
CA SER A 197 -0.80 14.43 25.50
C SER A 197 -1.94 13.41 25.47
N ARG A 198 -2.13 12.62 26.53
CA ARG A 198 -3.19 11.60 26.64
C ARG A 198 -4.57 12.14 26.33
N GLN A 199 -4.96 13.28 26.93
CA GLN A 199 -6.27 13.86 26.70
C GLN A 199 -6.46 14.30 25.24
N LYS A 200 -5.41 14.85 24.62
CA LYS A 200 -5.43 15.21 23.18
C LYS A 200 -5.58 13.96 22.33
N GLY A 201 -4.77 12.92 22.56
CA GLY A 201 -4.85 11.64 21.86
C GLY A 201 -6.24 11.00 21.97
N ARG A 202 -6.82 11.02 23.18
CA ARG A 202 -8.18 10.52 23.44
C ARG A 202 -9.24 11.30 22.66
N LYS A 203 -9.17 12.63 22.66
CA LYS A 203 -10.08 13.50 21.89
C LYS A 203 -9.99 13.20 20.38
N GLU A 204 -8.78 12.99 19.87
CA GLU A 204 -8.56 12.61 18.47
C GLU A 204 -9.14 11.24 18.13
N LEU A 205 -8.97 10.24 19.02
CA LEU A 205 -9.60 8.92 18.85
C LEU A 205 -11.12 8.99 18.86
N LEU A 206 -11.70 9.82 19.73
CA LEU A 206 -13.14 10.03 19.78
C LEU A 206 -13.67 10.66 18.48
N LEU A 207 -12.95 11.66 17.94
CA LEU A 207 -13.31 12.28 16.66
C LEU A 207 -13.23 11.28 15.49
N LEU A 208 -12.19 10.45 15.47
CA LEU A 208 -12.07 9.39 14.48
C LEU A 208 -13.19 8.36 14.64
N ALA A 209 -13.45 7.87 15.84
CA ALA A 209 -14.49 6.87 16.09
C ALA A 209 -15.91 7.34 15.72
N LYS A 210 -16.17 8.66 15.71
CA LYS A 210 -17.47 9.24 15.33
C LYS A 210 -17.59 9.62 13.85
N ASN A 211 -16.50 10.09 13.24
CA ASN A 211 -16.57 10.77 11.93
C ASN A 211 -15.72 10.11 10.84
N SER A 212 -14.88 9.14 11.19
CA SER A 212 -14.00 8.46 10.23
C SER A 212 -14.79 7.53 9.32
N ARG A 213 -14.34 7.43 8.06
CA ARG A 213 -14.89 6.44 7.13
C ARG A 213 -14.18 5.09 7.21
N TYR A 214 -12.89 5.07 7.50
CA TYR A 214 -12.06 3.87 7.33
C TYR A 214 -11.48 3.32 8.63
N VAL A 215 -11.28 4.15 9.64
CA VAL A 215 -10.61 3.78 10.90
C VAL A 215 -11.51 3.94 12.13
N LEU A 216 -12.83 4.04 11.92
CA LEU A 216 -13.85 4.19 12.95
C LEU A 216 -13.77 3.07 14.01
N VAL A 217 -13.81 1.80 13.60
CA VAL A 217 -13.69 0.65 14.52
C VAL A 217 -12.36 0.62 15.28
N PRO A 218 -11.19 0.63 14.61
CA PRO A 218 -9.92 0.58 15.35
C PRO A 218 -9.71 1.81 16.25
N ALA A 219 -10.28 2.98 15.92
CA ALA A 219 -10.27 4.14 16.81
C ALA A 219 -11.14 3.91 18.05
N ALA A 220 -12.35 3.39 17.87
CA ALA A 220 -13.27 3.09 18.99
C ALA A 220 -12.70 2.02 19.93
N LEU A 221 -12.11 0.96 19.38
CA LEU A 221 -11.42 -0.07 20.18
C LEU A 221 -10.21 0.49 20.93
N ALA A 222 -9.43 1.37 20.29
CA ALA A 222 -8.31 2.03 20.97
C ALA A 222 -8.80 2.96 22.10
N LEU A 223 -9.92 3.66 21.91
CA LEU A 223 -10.56 4.50 22.92
C LEU A 223 -11.04 3.67 24.12
N ALA A 224 -11.75 2.57 23.84
CA ALA A 224 -12.23 1.62 24.86
C ALA A 224 -11.08 1.07 25.72
N ARG A 225 -10.05 0.52 25.07
CA ARG A 225 -8.91 -0.12 25.76
C ARG A 225 -8.01 0.84 26.51
N SER A 226 -8.05 2.13 26.18
CA SER A 226 -7.31 3.17 26.89
C SER A 226 -8.16 3.94 27.89
N SER A 227 -9.41 3.55 28.12
CA SER A 227 -10.27 4.19 29.11
C SER A 227 -9.95 3.72 30.53
N ASN A 228 -9.59 4.66 31.40
CA ASN A 228 -9.16 4.38 32.77
C ASN A 228 -10.19 4.81 33.83
N THR A 229 -11.19 5.61 33.46
CA THR A 229 -12.26 6.06 34.38
C THR A 229 -13.61 5.57 33.93
N ASP A 230 -14.59 5.51 34.83
CA ASP A 230 -15.95 5.02 34.51
C ASP A 230 -16.66 5.92 33.51
N SER A 231 -16.40 7.23 33.58
CA SER A 231 -16.86 8.20 32.57
C SER A 231 -16.26 7.90 31.20
N GLU A 232 -14.95 7.62 31.12
CA GLU A 232 -14.30 7.29 29.85
C GLU A 232 -14.81 5.95 29.27
N ARG A 233 -15.04 4.96 30.13
CA ARG A 233 -15.58 3.64 29.75
C ARG A 233 -17.01 3.75 29.24
N SER A 234 -17.85 4.52 29.92
CA SER A 234 -19.23 4.80 29.51
C SER A 234 -19.29 5.52 28.16
N GLU A 235 -18.42 6.52 27.94
CA GLU A 235 -18.32 7.18 26.63
C GLU A 235 -17.90 6.20 25.53
N SER A 236 -16.91 5.35 25.82
CA SER A 236 -16.45 4.34 24.86
C SER A 236 -17.52 3.30 24.54
N LEU A 237 -18.27 2.85 25.54
CA LEU A 237 -19.41 1.94 25.38
C LEU A 237 -20.47 2.55 24.46
N ASN A 238 -20.85 3.80 24.71
CA ASN A 238 -21.82 4.53 23.87
C ASN A 238 -21.35 4.63 22.42
N VAL A 239 -20.05 4.92 22.20
CA VAL A 239 -19.48 4.97 20.85
C VAL A 239 -19.55 3.60 20.17
N LEU A 240 -19.14 2.52 20.84
CA LEU A 240 -19.20 1.17 20.26
C LEU A 240 -20.65 0.75 19.97
N GLN A 241 -21.60 1.05 20.85
CA GLN A 241 -23.02 0.77 20.61
C GLN A 241 -23.58 1.58 19.43
N GLN A 242 -23.14 2.83 19.26
CA GLN A 242 -23.53 3.63 18.10
C GLN A 242 -22.99 3.02 16.81
N ILE A 243 -21.73 2.57 16.81
CA ILE A 243 -21.11 1.88 15.67
C ILE A 243 -21.85 0.59 15.35
N ASP A 244 -22.19 -0.21 16.37
CA ASP A 244 -22.94 -1.46 16.18
C ASP A 244 -24.30 -1.24 15.51
N LYS A 245 -24.97 -0.16 15.89
CA LYS A 245 -26.26 0.24 15.30
C LYS A 245 -26.13 0.79 13.88
N SER A 246 -25.10 1.59 13.60
CA SER A 246 -24.94 2.24 12.28
C SER A 246 -24.16 1.40 11.27
N HIS A 247 -23.39 0.42 11.73
CA HIS A 247 -22.51 -0.47 10.95
C HIS A 247 -22.60 -1.92 11.46
N PRO A 248 -23.77 -2.58 11.35
CA PRO A 248 -23.97 -3.94 11.85
C PRO A 248 -23.01 -4.96 11.20
N GLU A 249 -22.50 -4.70 10.00
CA GLU A 249 -21.49 -5.51 9.34
C GLU A 249 -20.15 -5.56 10.10
N GLN A 250 -19.94 -4.65 11.06
CA GLN A 250 -18.74 -4.57 11.89
C GLN A 250 -18.94 -5.18 13.28
N HIS A 251 -20.13 -5.70 13.60
CA HIS A 251 -20.49 -6.24 14.92
C HIS A 251 -19.44 -7.23 15.46
N ASP A 252 -19.02 -8.19 14.63
CA ASP A 252 -18.06 -9.22 15.02
C ASP A 252 -16.70 -8.67 15.44
N LEU A 253 -16.32 -7.48 14.98
CA LEU A 253 -15.05 -6.83 15.34
C LEU A 253 -15.11 -6.15 16.71
N ILE A 254 -16.32 -5.87 17.24
CA ILE A 254 -16.52 -5.06 18.45
C ILE A 254 -17.26 -5.79 19.59
N LYS A 255 -17.94 -6.91 19.31
CA LYS A 255 -18.79 -7.63 20.28
C LYS A 255 -18.10 -8.00 21.59
N ASP A 256 -16.84 -8.41 21.53
CA ASP A 256 -16.08 -8.82 22.72
C ASP A 256 -15.81 -7.61 23.63
N GLU A 257 -15.44 -6.48 23.04
CA GLU A 257 -15.17 -5.23 23.76
C GLU A 257 -16.46 -4.61 24.30
N LEU A 258 -17.57 -4.71 23.54
CA LEU A 258 -18.91 -4.32 23.99
C LEU A 258 -19.32 -5.09 25.25
N LYS A 259 -19.22 -6.42 25.21
CA LYS A 259 -19.55 -7.28 26.35
C LYS A 259 -18.69 -6.95 27.57
N HIS A 260 -17.39 -6.76 27.36
CA HIS A 260 -16.45 -6.41 28.42
C HIS A 260 -16.83 -5.06 29.07
N LEU A 261 -17.03 -4.01 28.28
CA LEU A 261 -17.36 -2.69 28.84
C LEU A 261 -18.75 -2.64 29.49
N SER A 262 -19.76 -3.32 28.95
CA SER A 262 -21.08 -3.41 29.60
C SER A 262 -20.95 -4.00 31.00
N ALA A 263 -20.20 -5.10 31.16
CA ALA A 263 -19.99 -5.72 32.47
C ALA A 263 -19.22 -4.80 33.44
N VAL A 264 -18.31 -3.97 32.95
CA VAL A 264 -17.53 -3.04 33.80
C VAL A 264 -18.35 -1.82 34.21
N VAL A 265 -19.25 -1.33 33.36
CA VAL A 265 -20.05 -0.12 33.63
C VAL A 265 -21.28 -0.41 34.52
N GLU A 266 -21.78 -1.64 34.53
CA GLU A 266 -22.91 -2.06 35.37
C GLU A 266 -22.53 -2.35 36.83
N ASN A 267 -21.24 -2.49 37.13
CA ASN A 267 -20.70 -2.71 38.49
C ASN A 267 -20.19 -1.41 39.11
#